data_AF-K1JF15-F1
#
_entry.id   AF-K1JF15-F1
#
_cell.length_a   1.000
_cell.length_b   1.000
_cell.length_c   1.000
_cell.angle_alpha   90.00
_cell.angle_beta   90.00
_cell.angle_gamma   90.00
#
_symmetry.space_group_name_H-M   'P 1'
#
loop_
_entity.id
_entity.type
_entity.pdbx_description
1 polymer ?
#
loop_
_entity_poly.entity_id
_entity_poly.type
_entity_poly.pdbx_seq_one_letter_code
_entity_poly.pdbx_strand_id
1 'polypeptide(L)'
;MKALSLMPGRHRRCSNTPSFFGLGEMMNVPGILNGNPEACSKVAAALNLDKPVDGHAPLCSGADLEAYARAGIRTDHECTTSSKLRERISLGMYVSISEGSLARNRLPLIENLIADLSRRCSFCTDDRHLADTLERGNINGMLAMAVEAGIHPVDAVRMATLNTAECNGLQDRGVSAPGRRADLLLLDNLDDFSPLAVWTKGRLVARNGSLVIDAPKQKPGFLADTVRIAPVTAESFDFQARQGMPG
;
A
#
# COMPACT_ATOMS: atom_id res chain seq x y z
N MET A 1 1.93 3.26 -7.98
CA MET A 1 1.03 2.47 -8.85
C MET A 1 -0.38 2.99 -8.65
N LYS A 2 -1.25 2.96 -9.65
CA LYS A 2 -2.69 3.12 -9.40
C LYS A 2 -3.27 1.73 -9.23
N ALA A 3 -3.41 1.28 -7.99
CA ALA A 3 -4.34 0.22 -7.66
C ALA A 3 -5.74 0.84 -7.70
N LEU A 4 -6.66 0.27 -8.47
CA LEU A 4 -8.01 0.82 -8.61
C LEU A 4 -8.95 0.01 -7.71
N SER A 5 -9.62 0.66 -6.76
CA SER A 5 -10.78 0.07 -6.10
C SER A 5 -11.89 -0.06 -7.15
N LEU A 6 -12.24 -1.31 -7.50
CA LEU A 6 -13.17 -1.57 -8.60
C LEU A 6 -14.60 -1.47 -8.09
N MET A 7 -15.33 -0.48 -8.59
CA MET A 7 -16.78 -0.34 -8.38
C MET A 7 -17.54 -1.59 -8.89
N PRO A 8 -18.68 -1.93 -8.26
CA PRO A 8 -19.55 -3.02 -8.72
C PRO A 8 -19.83 -2.95 -10.23
N GLY A 9 -19.71 -4.08 -10.93
CA GLY A 9 -19.97 -4.19 -12.38
C GLY A 9 -18.97 -3.49 -13.33
N ARG A 10 -18.03 -2.68 -12.84
CA ARG A 10 -17.03 -1.97 -13.68
C ARG A 10 -15.66 -2.65 -13.77
N HIS A 11 -15.42 -3.67 -12.95
CA HIS A 11 -14.12 -4.36 -12.85
C HIS A 11 -13.62 -4.88 -14.20
N ARG A 12 -14.48 -5.51 -15.01
CA ARG A 12 -14.12 -6.02 -16.35
C ARG A 12 -13.68 -4.94 -17.34
N ARG A 13 -14.20 -3.72 -17.19
CA ARG A 13 -13.89 -2.61 -18.10
C ARG A 13 -12.56 -1.94 -17.71
N CYS A 14 -12.30 -1.81 -16.41
CA CYS A 14 -11.06 -1.25 -15.90
C CYS A 14 -9.87 -2.21 -16.08
N SER A 15 -10.08 -3.51 -15.88
CA SER A 15 -9.03 -4.54 -15.98
C SER A 15 -8.38 -4.60 -17.37
N ASN A 16 -9.14 -4.27 -18.43
CA ASN A 16 -8.66 -4.30 -19.82
C ASN A 16 -7.96 -3.01 -20.25
N THR A 17 -7.71 -2.06 -19.34
CA THR A 17 -6.97 -0.84 -19.67
C THR A 17 -5.45 -1.07 -19.51
N PRO A 18 -4.60 -0.51 -20.38
CA PRO A 18 -3.15 -0.62 -20.25
C PRO A 18 -2.60 -0.06 -18.92
N SER A 19 -3.37 0.80 -18.26
CA SER A 19 -3.04 1.40 -16.97
C SER A 19 -3.40 0.55 -15.75
N PHE A 20 -4.15 -0.55 -15.92
CA PHE A 20 -4.52 -1.42 -14.82
C PHE A 20 -3.32 -2.24 -14.36
N PHE A 21 -2.87 -1.96 -13.14
CA PHE A 21 -1.72 -2.61 -12.55
C PHE A 21 -2.08 -3.81 -11.69
N GLY A 22 -3.20 -3.73 -10.97
CA GLY A 22 -3.66 -4.75 -10.03
C GLY A 22 -4.90 -4.27 -9.27
N LEU A 23 -5.48 -5.18 -8.51
CA LEU A 23 -6.60 -4.87 -7.63
C LEU A 23 -6.05 -4.27 -6.34
N GLY A 24 -6.57 -3.09 -5.96
CA GLY A 24 -6.27 -2.49 -4.66
C GLY A 24 -6.85 -3.30 -3.51
N GLU A 25 -6.63 -2.83 -2.30
CA GLU A 25 -6.98 -3.53 -1.06
C GLU A 25 -8.38 -4.17 -1.07
N MET A 26 -8.42 -5.50 -0.93
CA MET A 26 -9.65 -6.26 -0.87
C MET A 26 -10.20 -6.27 0.57
N MET A 27 -10.79 -5.16 1.00
CA MET A 27 -11.30 -4.97 2.36
C MET A 27 -12.54 -5.83 2.69
N ASN A 28 -13.31 -6.25 1.68
CA ASN A 28 -14.52 -7.04 1.87
C ASN A 28 -14.18 -8.52 2.14
N VAL A 29 -13.51 -8.78 3.27
CA VAL A 29 -13.17 -10.11 3.76
C VAL A 29 -14.42 -11.00 3.89
N PRO A 30 -15.54 -10.58 4.50
CA PRO A 30 -16.74 -11.42 4.58
C PRO A 30 -17.28 -11.83 3.21
N GLY A 31 -17.17 -10.95 2.21
CA GLY A 31 -17.54 -11.25 0.84
C GLY A 31 -16.68 -12.36 0.23
N ILE A 32 -15.37 -12.35 0.48
CA ILE A 32 -14.47 -13.43 0.02
C ILE A 32 -14.78 -14.75 0.72
N LEU A 33 -14.90 -14.74 2.05
CA LEU A 33 -15.13 -15.95 2.85
C LEU A 33 -16.45 -16.64 2.51
N ASN A 34 -17.50 -15.87 2.24
CA ASN A 34 -18.82 -16.39 1.91
C ASN A 34 -19.01 -16.63 0.40
N GLY A 35 -17.97 -16.51 -0.42
CA GLY A 35 -18.06 -16.74 -1.86
C GLY A 35 -18.99 -15.75 -2.58
N ASN A 36 -19.08 -14.51 -2.09
CA ASN A 36 -19.90 -13.49 -2.71
C ASN A 36 -19.48 -13.29 -4.19
N PRO A 37 -20.39 -13.46 -5.16
CA PRO A 37 -20.02 -13.44 -6.58
C PRO A 37 -19.34 -12.14 -7.01
N GLU A 38 -19.74 -11.00 -6.45
CA GLU A 38 -19.16 -9.71 -6.81
C GLU A 38 -17.72 -9.59 -6.28
N ALA A 39 -17.50 -9.88 -4.99
CA ALA A 39 -16.18 -9.86 -4.36
C ALA A 39 -15.20 -10.79 -5.10
N CYS A 40 -15.60 -12.04 -5.31
CA CYS A 40 -14.78 -13.03 -6.01
C CYS A 40 -14.52 -12.63 -7.48
N SER A 41 -15.49 -12.01 -8.16
CA SER A 41 -15.29 -11.57 -9.55
C SER A 41 -14.22 -10.50 -9.71
N LYS A 42 -14.06 -9.60 -8.73
CA LYS A 42 -13.00 -8.57 -8.75
C LYS A 42 -11.62 -9.22 -8.64
N VAL A 43 -11.47 -10.15 -7.70
CA VAL A 43 -10.23 -10.91 -7.50
C VAL A 43 -9.91 -11.73 -8.74
N ALA A 44 -10.87 -12.50 -9.26
CA ALA A 44 -10.70 -13.29 -10.47
C ALA A 44 -10.29 -12.44 -11.68
N ALA A 45 -10.82 -11.22 -11.83
CA ALA A 45 -10.46 -10.33 -12.92
C ALA A 45 -8.99 -9.88 -12.90
N ALA A 46 -8.40 -9.69 -11.71
CA ALA A 46 -6.98 -9.39 -11.58
C ALA A 46 -6.11 -10.64 -11.82
N LEU A 47 -6.50 -11.78 -11.23
CA LEU A 47 -5.77 -13.05 -11.38
C LEU A 47 -5.73 -13.54 -12.83
N ASN A 48 -6.84 -13.42 -13.58
CA ASN A 48 -6.91 -13.79 -15.00
C ASN A 48 -5.98 -12.95 -15.91
N LEU A 49 -5.42 -11.85 -15.38
CA LEU A 49 -4.47 -10.97 -16.08
C LEU A 49 -3.07 -11.03 -15.47
N ASP A 50 -2.80 -12.01 -14.60
CA ASP A 50 -1.56 -12.17 -13.85
C ASP A 50 -1.19 -10.90 -13.05
N LYS A 51 -2.20 -10.20 -12.54
CA LYS A 51 -2.02 -8.98 -11.75
C LYS A 51 -2.13 -9.25 -10.25
N PRO A 52 -1.34 -8.53 -9.42
CA PRO A 52 -1.44 -8.66 -7.97
C PRO A 52 -2.80 -8.19 -7.45
N VAL A 53 -3.16 -8.76 -6.30
CA VAL A 53 -4.33 -8.39 -5.51
C VAL A 53 -3.86 -8.02 -4.11
N ASP A 54 -4.03 -6.75 -3.76
CA ASP A 54 -3.70 -6.28 -2.42
C ASP A 54 -4.78 -6.64 -1.41
N GLY A 55 -4.39 -6.86 -0.17
CA GLY A 55 -5.30 -7.21 0.92
C GLY A 55 -5.31 -6.19 2.05
N HIS A 56 -6.42 -6.24 2.79
CA HIS A 56 -6.67 -5.47 4.01
C HIS A 56 -7.50 -6.36 4.94
N ALA A 57 -6.83 -6.97 5.93
CA ALA A 57 -7.40 -8.06 6.71
C ALA A 57 -7.10 -7.95 8.22
N PRO A 58 -7.57 -6.89 8.90
CA PRO A 58 -7.12 -6.54 10.27
C PRO A 58 -7.48 -7.60 11.33
N LEU A 59 -8.64 -8.23 11.15
CA LEU A 59 -9.20 -9.22 12.08
C LEU A 59 -9.11 -10.66 11.56
N CYS A 60 -8.49 -10.87 10.39
CA CYS A 60 -8.46 -12.18 9.75
C CYS A 60 -7.30 -13.05 10.27
N SER A 61 -7.60 -14.30 10.63
CA SER A 61 -6.67 -15.31 11.14
C SER A 61 -7.21 -16.72 10.91
N GLY A 62 -6.37 -17.74 11.09
CA GLY A 62 -6.72 -19.15 10.99
C GLY A 62 -7.33 -19.51 9.64
N ALA A 63 -8.41 -20.31 9.69
CA ALA A 63 -9.11 -20.79 8.51
C ALA A 63 -9.63 -19.65 7.60
N ASP A 64 -10.02 -18.52 8.18
CA ASP A 64 -10.48 -17.36 7.41
C ASP A 64 -9.32 -16.75 6.62
N LEU A 65 -8.15 -16.61 7.25
CA LEU A 65 -6.96 -16.09 6.56
C LEU A 65 -6.48 -17.06 5.48
N GLU A 66 -6.55 -18.37 5.73
CA GLU A 66 -6.29 -19.39 4.72
C GLU A 66 -7.22 -19.26 3.51
N ALA A 67 -8.53 -19.11 3.74
CA ALA A 67 -9.50 -18.93 2.68
C ALA A 67 -9.25 -17.63 1.89
N TYR A 68 -8.92 -16.55 2.60
CA TYR A 68 -8.57 -15.26 2.01
C TYR A 68 -7.30 -15.35 1.14
N ALA A 69 -6.23 -15.96 1.65
CA ALA A 69 -5.00 -16.19 0.89
C ALA A 69 -5.25 -17.11 -0.32
N ARG A 70 -6.03 -18.20 -0.15
CA ARG A 70 -6.40 -19.13 -1.24
C ARG A 70 -7.22 -18.47 -2.33
N ALA A 71 -8.02 -17.46 -2.01
CA ALA A 71 -8.73 -16.68 -3.02
C ALA A 71 -7.79 -15.88 -3.93
N GLY A 72 -6.49 -15.79 -3.59
CA GLY A 72 -5.46 -15.14 -4.40
C GLY A 72 -5.09 -13.73 -3.92
N ILE A 73 -5.56 -13.32 -2.74
CA ILE A 73 -5.10 -12.08 -2.12
C ILE A 73 -3.67 -12.30 -1.61
N ARG A 74 -2.76 -11.42 -2.04
CA ARG A 74 -1.31 -11.65 -1.93
C ARG A 74 -0.66 -10.89 -0.78
N THR A 75 -1.20 -9.74 -0.40
CA THR A 75 -0.60 -8.84 0.58
C THR A 75 -1.55 -8.59 1.73
N ASP A 76 -1.03 -8.14 2.86
CA ASP A 76 -1.81 -7.50 3.92
C ASP A 76 -0.98 -6.38 4.56
N HIS A 77 -1.61 -5.24 4.83
CA HIS A 77 -0.99 -4.09 5.49
C HIS A 77 -1.55 -3.81 6.89
N GLU A 78 -2.46 -4.66 7.37
CA GLU A 78 -3.10 -4.53 8.69
C GLU A 78 -2.47 -5.40 9.78
N CYS A 79 -1.32 -6.01 9.48
CA CYS A 79 -0.60 -6.85 10.44
C CYS A 79 0.02 -6.01 11.55
N THR A 80 -0.32 -6.30 12.80
CA THR A 80 0.12 -5.54 13.98
C THR A 80 0.99 -6.32 14.96
N THR A 81 1.09 -7.64 14.82
CA THR A 81 1.83 -8.51 15.75
C THR A 81 2.70 -9.52 15.02
N SER A 82 3.79 -9.95 15.66
CA SER A 82 4.71 -10.94 15.08
C SER A 82 4.08 -12.33 14.91
N SER A 83 3.03 -12.67 15.67
CA SER A 83 2.27 -13.91 15.47
C SER A 83 1.47 -13.85 14.17
N LYS A 84 0.70 -12.77 13.97
CA LYS A 84 -0.06 -12.50 12.75
C LYS A 84 0.84 -12.43 11.51
N LEU A 85 2.04 -11.88 11.66
CA LEU A 85 3.06 -11.81 10.61
C LEU A 85 3.49 -13.22 10.16
N ARG A 86 3.87 -14.07 11.12
CA ARG A 86 4.32 -15.45 10.82
C ARG A 86 3.22 -16.25 10.14
N GLU A 87 1.98 -16.10 10.60
CA GLU A 87 0.82 -16.74 10.00
C GLU A 87 0.66 -16.36 8.52
N ARG A 88 0.66 -15.06 8.19
CA ARG A 88 0.56 -14.56 6.81
C ARG A 88 1.71 -15.06 5.93
N ILE A 89 2.94 -14.97 6.45
CA ILE A 89 4.13 -15.43 5.73
C ILE A 89 4.07 -16.95 5.49
N SER A 90 3.58 -17.75 6.45
CA SER A 90 3.42 -19.20 6.26
C SER A 90 2.42 -19.59 5.18
N LEU A 91 1.47 -18.69 4.87
CA LEU A 91 0.52 -18.84 3.77
C LEU A 91 1.08 -18.29 2.44
N GLY A 92 2.34 -17.87 2.41
CA GLY A 92 3.01 -17.33 1.22
C GLY A 92 2.65 -15.89 0.91
N MET A 93 1.90 -15.21 1.78
CA MET A 93 1.56 -13.79 1.62
C MET A 93 2.78 -12.91 1.87
N TYR A 94 2.72 -11.68 1.36
CA TYR A 94 3.61 -10.60 1.75
C TYR A 94 2.93 -9.75 2.82
N VAL A 95 3.72 -9.17 3.72
CA VAL A 95 3.23 -8.19 4.69
C VAL A 95 3.82 -6.82 4.39
N SER A 96 2.95 -5.87 4.11
CA SER A 96 3.33 -4.48 3.93
C SER A 96 3.27 -3.77 5.28
N ILE A 97 4.43 -3.55 5.89
CA ILE A 97 4.54 -2.81 7.14
C ILE A 97 4.10 -1.37 6.86
N SER A 98 2.99 -0.96 7.48
CA SER A 98 2.31 0.32 7.29
C SER A 98 2.69 1.32 8.39
N GLU A 99 3.18 2.51 8.04
CA GLU A 99 3.43 3.58 9.02
C GLU A 99 2.67 4.84 8.59
N GLY A 100 1.39 4.85 8.93
CA GLY A 100 0.45 5.94 8.64
C GLY A 100 0.41 6.99 9.75
N SER A 101 -0.09 8.18 9.42
CA SER A 101 -0.16 9.30 10.37
C SER A 101 -1.00 8.99 11.62
N LEU A 102 -2.06 8.21 11.45
CA LEU A 102 -3.01 7.83 12.50
C LEU A 102 -2.79 6.40 13.02
N ALA A 103 -1.85 5.64 12.43
CA ALA A 103 -1.59 4.24 12.74
C ALA A 103 -0.08 4.00 12.92
N ARG A 104 0.45 4.44 14.07
CA ARG A 104 1.89 4.45 14.42
C ARG A 104 2.29 3.34 15.39
N ASN A 105 1.71 2.16 15.25
CA ASN A 105 1.85 1.05 16.19
C ASN A 105 2.56 -0.16 15.59
N ARG A 106 3.44 0.04 14.59
CA ARG A 106 4.22 -1.05 13.98
C ARG A 106 5.63 -1.23 14.56
N LEU A 107 6.11 -0.34 15.42
CA LEU A 107 7.41 -0.51 16.09
C LEU A 107 7.56 -1.90 16.75
N PRO A 108 6.59 -2.39 17.55
CA PRO A 108 6.72 -3.73 18.15
C PRO A 108 6.80 -4.86 17.13
N LEU A 109 6.18 -4.69 15.95
CA LEU A 109 6.28 -5.66 14.86
C LEU A 109 7.69 -5.69 14.27
N ILE A 110 8.29 -4.50 14.09
CA ILE A 110 9.60 -4.28 13.49
C ILE A 110 10.72 -4.76 14.41
N GLU A 111 10.67 -4.44 15.70
CA GLU A 111 11.64 -4.88 16.72
C GLU A 111 11.74 -6.40 16.83
N ASN A 112 10.66 -7.11 16.49
CA ASN A 112 10.59 -8.57 16.52
C ASN A 112 10.79 -9.22 15.14
N LEU A 113 11.18 -8.44 14.12
CA LEU A 113 11.38 -8.93 12.77
C LEU A 113 12.79 -9.52 12.62
N ILE A 114 12.86 -10.85 12.49
CA ILE A 114 14.12 -11.53 12.14
C ILE A 114 14.37 -11.51 10.63
N ALA A 115 15.64 -11.64 10.22
CA ALA A 115 16.08 -11.59 8.83
C ALA A 115 15.25 -12.50 7.89
N ASP A 116 14.94 -13.73 8.32
CA ASP A 116 14.17 -14.68 7.50
C ASP A 116 12.74 -14.19 7.19
N LEU A 117 12.08 -13.55 8.16
CA LEU A 117 10.73 -13.01 7.97
C LEU A 117 10.75 -11.73 7.12
N SER A 118 11.83 -10.94 7.21
CA SER A 118 11.98 -9.71 6.44
C SER A 118 11.86 -9.93 4.93
N ARG A 119 12.20 -11.12 4.42
CA ARG A 119 12.18 -11.48 2.98
C ARG A 119 10.79 -11.44 2.33
N ARG A 120 9.73 -11.52 3.14
CA ARG A 120 8.33 -11.40 2.72
C ARG A 120 7.69 -10.10 3.21
N CYS A 121 8.49 -9.16 3.69
CA CYS A 121 8.03 -7.85 4.13
C CYS A 121 8.35 -6.75 3.11
N SER A 122 7.45 -5.81 2.98
CA SER A 122 7.60 -4.54 2.24
C SER A 122 7.19 -3.37 3.12
N PHE A 123 7.43 -2.13 2.69
CA PHE A 123 6.93 -0.93 3.36
C PHE A 123 5.81 -0.29 2.56
N CYS A 124 4.84 0.30 3.27
CA CYS A 124 3.85 1.19 2.69
C CYS A 124 3.54 2.32 3.69
N THR A 125 3.18 3.50 3.20
CA THR A 125 2.77 4.59 4.11
C THR A 125 1.30 4.50 4.50
N ASP A 126 0.51 3.80 3.69
CA ASP A 126 -0.95 3.87 3.71
C ASP A 126 -1.40 5.35 3.74
N ASP A 127 -2.27 5.74 4.68
CA ASP A 127 -2.68 7.12 4.88
C ASP A 127 -1.63 7.96 5.63
N ARG A 128 -1.07 8.97 4.94
CA ARG A 128 -0.09 9.89 5.51
C ARG A 128 -0.43 11.35 5.25
N HIS A 129 -0.40 12.14 6.32
CA HIS A 129 -0.55 13.59 6.27
C HIS A 129 0.70 14.24 5.67
N LEU A 130 0.51 15.37 4.98
CA LEU A 130 1.61 16.10 4.34
C LEU A 130 2.64 16.59 5.37
N ALA A 131 2.17 17.13 6.50
CA ALA A 131 3.06 17.61 7.57
C ALA A 131 3.98 16.49 8.10
N ASP A 132 3.42 15.30 8.37
CA ASP A 132 4.20 14.14 8.79
C ASP A 132 5.21 13.68 7.73
N THR A 133 4.84 13.79 6.45
CA THR A 133 5.75 13.44 5.35
C THR A 133 6.93 14.42 5.25
N LEU A 134 6.71 15.70 5.53
CA LEU A 134 7.78 16.72 5.56
C LEU A 134 8.70 16.56 6.77
N GLU A 135 8.14 16.26 7.94
CA GLU A 135 8.90 16.13 9.19
C GLU A 135 9.68 14.81 9.24
N ARG A 136 9.06 13.70 8.83
CA ARG A 136 9.55 12.34 9.10
C ARG A 136 9.92 11.57 7.83
N GLY A 137 9.97 12.24 6.70
CA GLY A 137 10.16 11.61 5.39
C GLY A 137 8.99 10.71 4.98
N ASN A 138 9.23 9.89 3.96
CA ASN A 138 8.27 8.91 3.43
C ASN A 138 8.81 7.49 3.73
N ILE A 139 8.94 6.61 2.73
CA ILE A 139 9.59 5.30 2.89
C ILE A 139 11.02 5.41 3.44
N ASN A 140 11.77 6.49 3.13
CA ASN A 140 13.10 6.71 3.69
C ASN A 140 13.08 6.88 5.22
N GLY A 141 12.07 7.56 5.77
CA GLY A 141 11.89 7.65 7.23
C GLY A 141 11.51 6.31 7.86
N MET A 142 10.74 5.48 7.14
CA MET A 142 10.44 4.11 7.59
C MET A 142 11.68 3.21 7.59
N LEU A 143 12.59 3.40 6.64
CA LEU A 143 13.89 2.73 6.61
C LEU A 143 14.75 3.11 7.83
N ALA A 144 14.85 4.41 8.13
CA ALA A 144 15.57 4.91 9.29
C ALA A 144 15.01 4.33 10.60
N MET A 145 13.68 4.38 10.76
CA MET A 145 12.98 3.81 11.90
C MET A 145 13.20 2.28 12.03
N ALA A 146 13.21 1.55 10.92
CA ALA A 146 13.49 0.12 10.93
C ALA A 146 14.92 -0.20 11.39
N VAL A 147 15.90 0.57 10.92
CA VAL A 147 17.31 0.41 11.33
C VAL A 147 17.51 0.78 12.80
N GLU A 148 16.90 1.88 13.26
CA GLU A 148 16.90 2.29 14.66
C GLU A 148 16.29 1.20 15.57
N ALA A 149 15.24 0.52 15.10
CA ALA A 149 14.63 -0.62 15.78
C ALA A 149 15.43 -1.94 15.69
N GLY A 150 16.62 -1.92 15.08
CA GLY A 150 17.54 -3.05 15.06
C GLY A 150 17.51 -3.92 13.79
N ILE A 151 16.75 -3.56 12.76
CA ILE A 151 16.81 -4.25 11.47
C ILE A 151 18.13 -3.92 10.78
N HIS A 152 18.82 -4.95 10.26
CA HIS A 152 20.05 -4.73 9.51
C HIS A 152 19.77 -3.84 8.28
N PRO A 153 20.56 -2.77 8.02
CA PRO A 153 20.24 -1.80 6.96
C PRO A 153 20.05 -2.41 5.56
N VAL A 154 20.81 -3.46 5.23
CA VAL A 154 20.65 -4.19 3.96
C VAL A 154 19.29 -4.90 3.86
N ASP A 155 18.77 -5.43 4.97
CA ASP A 155 17.46 -6.07 4.99
C ASP A 155 16.34 -5.03 4.85
N ALA A 156 16.48 -3.88 5.51
CA ALA A 156 15.57 -2.75 5.36
C ALA A 156 15.53 -2.26 3.89
N VAL A 157 16.69 -2.06 3.26
CA VAL A 157 16.77 -1.72 1.82
C VAL A 157 16.11 -2.79 0.95
N ARG A 158 16.35 -4.07 1.23
CA ARG A 158 15.72 -5.19 0.49
C ARG A 158 14.20 -5.17 0.62
N MET A 159 13.66 -4.88 1.80
CA MET A 159 12.22 -4.71 2.02
C MET A 159 11.65 -3.57 1.17
N ALA A 160 12.30 -2.41 1.17
CA ALA A 160 11.88 -1.24 0.39
C ALA A 160 12.04 -1.39 -1.14
N THR A 161 12.88 -2.32 -1.60
CA THR A 161 13.25 -2.45 -3.02
C THR A 161 12.84 -3.81 -3.60
N LEU A 162 13.67 -4.84 -3.46
CA LEU A 162 13.50 -6.14 -4.09
C LEU A 162 12.19 -6.81 -3.67
N ASN A 163 11.91 -6.89 -2.37
CA ASN A 163 10.70 -7.55 -1.88
C ASN A 163 9.45 -6.82 -2.39
N THR A 164 9.47 -5.49 -2.35
CA THR A 164 8.37 -4.64 -2.84
C THR A 164 8.15 -4.86 -4.35
N ALA A 165 9.22 -4.92 -5.14
CA ALA A 165 9.13 -5.17 -6.58
C ALA A 165 8.55 -6.57 -6.86
N GLU A 166 9.07 -7.61 -6.20
CA GLU A 166 8.58 -8.99 -6.35
C GLU A 166 7.12 -9.13 -5.94
N CYS A 167 6.74 -8.59 -4.78
CA CYS A 167 5.38 -8.55 -4.24
C CYS A 167 4.38 -7.99 -5.27
N ASN A 168 4.77 -6.93 -5.96
CA ASN A 168 3.96 -6.27 -6.98
C ASN A 168 4.14 -6.87 -8.40
N GLY A 169 4.92 -7.94 -8.58
CA GLY A 169 5.19 -8.53 -9.89
C GLY A 169 6.03 -7.63 -10.83
N LEU A 170 6.73 -6.63 -10.29
CA LEU A 170 7.60 -5.75 -11.05
C LEU A 170 8.95 -6.41 -11.33
N GLN A 171 9.05 -7.07 -12.47
CA GLN A 171 10.30 -7.73 -12.87
C GLN A 171 11.36 -6.74 -13.38
N ASP A 172 11.01 -5.48 -13.67
CA ASP A 172 11.94 -4.54 -14.28
C ASP A 172 12.75 -3.69 -13.28
N ARG A 173 12.51 -3.78 -11.97
CA ARG A 173 13.19 -2.92 -10.96
C ARG A 173 13.30 -3.58 -9.59
N GLY A 174 13.77 -2.83 -8.59
CA GLY A 174 13.94 -3.29 -7.21
C GLY A 174 15.32 -3.89 -6.93
N VAL A 175 16.19 -3.99 -7.94
CA VAL A 175 17.56 -4.47 -7.81
C VAL A 175 18.46 -3.76 -8.82
N SER A 176 19.70 -3.48 -8.43
CA SER A 176 20.75 -2.99 -9.34
C SER A 176 21.40 -4.18 -10.04
N ALA A 177 21.03 -4.43 -11.29
CA ALA A 177 21.56 -5.52 -12.10
C ALA A 177 21.43 -5.21 -13.61
N PRO A 178 22.30 -5.78 -14.47
CA PRO A 178 22.16 -5.67 -15.92
C PRO A 178 20.76 -6.07 -16.41
N GLY A 179 20.20 -5.30 -17.34
CA GLY A 179 18.86 -5.54 -17.90
C GLY A 179 17.69 -5.05 -17.02
N ARG A 180 17.96 -4.54 -15.81
CA ARG A 180 16.94 -3.88 -14.98
C ARG A 180 16.89 -2.38 -15.26
N ARG A 181 15.76 -1.77 -14.93
CA ARG A 181 15.55 -0.33 -14.98
C ARG A 181 16.47 0.37 -13.99
N ALA A 182 17.17 1.39 -14.46
CA ALA A 182 18.01 2.27 -13.63
C ALA A 182 17.16 3.28 -12.82
N ASP A 183 16.32 2.77 -11.92
CA ASP A 183 15.75 3.55 -10.82
C ASP A 183 16.73 3.42 -9.64
N LEU A 184 17.55 4.45 -9.43
CA LEU A 184 18.71 4.40 -8.51
C LEU A 184 18.64 5.53 -7.50
N LEU A 185 19.17 5.26 -6.31
CA LEU A 185 19.28 6.20 -5.21
C LEU A 185 20.73 6.20 -4.72
N LEU A 186 21.37 7.36 -4.69
CA LEU A 186 22.62 7.56 -3.98
C LEU A 186 22.29 8.14 -2.61
N LEU A 187 22.66 7.41 -1.57
CA LEU A 187 22.44 7.77 -0.18
C LEU A 187 23.73 8.31 0.44
N ASP A 188 23.60 9.22 1.39
CA ASP A 188 24.73 9.71 2.18
C ASP A 188 25.21 8.64 3.18
N ASN A 189 24.26 8.02 3.86
CA ASN A 189 24.47 6.98 4.85
C ASN A 189 23.26 6.01 4.87
N LEU A 190 23.33 4.98 5.72
CA LEU A 190 22.26 3.99 5.91
C LEU A 190 21.58 4.11 7.29
N ASP A 191 21.78 5.24 7.97
CA ASP A 191 21.17 5.55 9.26
C ASP A 191 19.87 6.34 9.03
N ASP A 192 19.93 7.47 8.31
CA ASP A 192 18.79 8.35 8.02
C ASP A 192 18.24 8.22 6.59
N PHE A 193 18.96 7.49 5.73
CA PHE A 193 18.63 7.30 4.32
C PHE A 193 18.43 8.62 3.55
N SER A 194 19.19 9.65 3.90
CA SER A 194 19.18 10.94 3.21
C SER A 194 19.67 10.82 1.76
N PRO A 195 18.85 11.20 0.75
CA PRO A 195 19.20 11.03 -0.66
C PRO A 195 20.08 12.18 -1.19
N LEU A 196 21.28 11.84 -1.65
CA LEU A 196 22.18 12.76 -2.36
C LEU A 196 21.77 12.95 -3.82
N ALA A 197 21.33 11.88 -4.48
CA ALA A 197 20.87 11.94 -5.86
C ALA A 197 19.89 10.81 -6.20
N VAL A 198 18.92 11.11 -7.07
CA VAL A 198 17.86 10.19 -7.47
C VAL A 198 17.81 10.09 -8.99
N TRP A 199 17.83 8.87 -9.52
CA TRP A 199 17.63 8.59 -10.94
C TRP A 199 16.35 7.79 -11.15
N THR A 200 15.62 8.12 -12.22
CA THR A 200 14.49 7.33 -12.71
C THR A 200 14.75 6.95 -14.15
N LYS A 201 14.68 5.67 -14.50
CA LYS A 201 14.95 5.15 -15.84
C LYS A 201 16.27 5.68 -16.42
N GLY A 202 17.31 5.79 -15.57
CA GLY A 202 18.65 6.26 -15.95
C GLY A 202 18.82 7.78 -16.04
N ARG A 203 17.77 8.58 -15.82
CA ARG A 203 17.85 10.05 -15.85
C ARG A 203 17.90 10.60 -14.43
N LEU A 204 18.84 11.49 -14.15
CA LEU A 204 18.91 12.24 -12.88
C LEU A 204 17.66 13.13 -12.76
N VAL A 205 16.90 12.98 -11.67
CA VAL A 205 15.67 13.75 -11.43
C VAL A 205 15.70 14.61 -10.18
N ALA A 206 16.55 14.27 -9.21
CA ALA A 206 16.76 15.08 -8.02
C ALA A 206 18.21 14.98 -7.55
N ARG A 207 18.71 16.04 -6.94
CA ARG A 207 20.05 16.13 -6.34
C ARG A 207 20.00 17.06 -5.13
N ASN A 208 20.64 16.66 -4.03
CA ASN A 208 20.74 17.43 -2.79
C ASN A 208 19.37 17.97 -2.33
N GLY A 209 18.36 17.10 -2.25
CA GLY A 209 17.00 17.46 -1.80
C GLY A 209 16.16 18.28 -2.79
N SER A 210 16.66 18.62 -3.98
CA SER A 210 15.95 19.44 -4.97
C SER A 210 15.71 18.69 -6.27
N LEU A 211 14.56 18.93 -6.91
CA LEU A 211 14.30 18.45 -8.27
C LEU A 211 15.25 19.14 -9.25
N VAL A 212 15.79 18.39 -10.20
CA VAL A 212 16.60 18.90 -11.33
C VAL A 212 15.85 18.80 -12.67
N ILE A 213 14.54 18.53 -12.59
CA ILE A 213 13.61 18.47 -13.70
C ILE A 213 12.43 19.41 -13.40
N ASP A 214 11.68 19.75 -14.45
CA ASP A 214 10.45 20.52 -14.26
C ASP A 214 9.46 19.78 -13.36
N ALA A 215 8.78 20.55 -12.50
CA ALA A 215 7.72 20.01 -11.67
C ALA A 215 6.60 19.41 -12.55
N PRO A 216 5.99 18.28 -12.13
CA PRO A 216 4.89 17.68 -12.88
C PRO A 216 3.75 18.67 -13.08
N LYS A 217 3.23 18.77 -14.31
CA LYS A 217 2.03 19.58 -14.59
C LYS A 217 0.84 18.99 -13.83
N GLN A 218 0.23 19.78 -12.95
CA GLN A 218 -1.04 19.41 -12.33
C GLN A 218 -2.21 19.68 -13.30
N LYS A 219 -3.14 18.73 -13.42
CA LYS A 219 -4.39 18.89 -14.18
C LYS A 219 -5.60 18.66 -13.27
N PRO A 220 -6.01 19.66 -12.48
CA PRO A 220 -7.06 19.50 -11.48
C PRO A 220 -8.49 19.62 -12.02
N GLY A 221 -8.69 19.88 -13.32
CA GLY A 221 -10.01 20.29 -13.84
C GLY A 221 -11.18 19.35 -13.53
N PHE A 222 -10.96 18.03 -13.45
CA PHE A 222 -12.01 17.05 -13.09
C PHE A 222 -12.18 16.85 -11.57
N LEU A 223 -11.27 17.41 -10.76
CA LEU A 223 -11.27 17.38 -9.30
C LEU A 223 -11.90 18.65 -8.71
N ALA A 224 -12.12 19.68 -9.53
CA ALA A 224 -12.88 20.88 -9.17
C ALA A 224 -14.39 20.61 -9.19
N ASP A 225 -15.17 21.45 -8.50
CA ASP A 225 -16.64 21.44 -8.53
C ASP A 225 -17.29 20.09 -8.20
N THR A 226 -16.67 19.37 -7.26
CA THR A 226 -17.12 18.05 -6.78
C THR A 226 -18.19 18.16 -5.68
N VAL A 227 -18.26 19.29 -4.99
CA VAL A 227 -19.32 19.59 -4.01
C VAL A 227 -20.58 20.02 -4.76
N ARG A 228 -21.47 19.06 -5.01
CA ARG A 228 -22.71 19.26 -5.77
C ARG A 228 -23.92 18.99 -4.88
N ILE A 229 -24.16 19.90 -3.95
CA ILE A 229 -25.28 19.84 -3.02
C ILE A 229 -26.13 21.11 -3.14
N ALA A 230 -27.39 21.02 -2.72
CA ALA A 230 -28.21 22.20 -2.51
C ALA A 230 -27.57 23.08 -1.40
N PRO A 231 -27.90 24.39 -1.33
CA PRO A 231 -27.43 25.26 -0.26
C PRO A 231 -27.71 24.65 1.12
N VAL A 232 -26.67 24.60 1.97
CA VAL A 232 -26.79 24.11 3.34
C VAL A 232 -27.28 25.26 4.21
N THR A 233 -28.45 25.09 4.82
CA THR A 233 -29.07 26.03 5.76
C THR A 233 -29.14 25.42 7.17
N ALA A 234 -29.53 26.20 8.18
CA ALA A 234 -29.70 25.68 9.54
C ALA A 234 -30.71 24.51 9.58
N GLU A 235 -31.80 24.63 8.81
CA GLU A 235 -32.86 23.63 8.67
C GLU A 235 -32.38 22.34 8.00
N SER A 236 -31.24 22.36 7.28
CA SER A 236 -30.64 21.16 6.70
C SER A 236 -30.14 20.18 7.77
N PHE A 237 -29.97 20.66 9.01
CA PHE A 237 -29.58 19.86 10.17
C PHE A 237 -30.76 19.50 11.08
N ASP A 238 -31.98 19.96 10.77
CA ASP A 238 -33.16 19.64 11.58
C ASP A 238 -33.55 18.17 11.39
N PHE A 239 -33.62 17.44 12.51
CA PHE A 239 -34.17 16.09 12.53
C PHE A 239 -35.68 16.15 12.78
N GLN A 240 -36.47 15.85 11.75
CA GLN A 240 -37.92 15.72 11.89
C GLN A 240 -38.26 14.36 12.52
N ALA A 241 -38.36 14.33 13.85
CA ALA A 241 -38.85 13.15 14.56
C ALA A 241 -40.31 12.88 14.16
N ARG A 242 -40.63 11.63 13.78
CA ARG A 242 -42.02 11.23 13.55
C ARG A 242 -42.77 11.30 14.89
N GLN A 243 -43.76 12.18 14.98
CA GLN A 243 -44.67 12.21 16.12
C GLN A 243 -45.49 10.91 16.15
N GLY A 244 -45.42 10.16 17.26
CA GLY A 244 -46.34 9.06 17.56
C GLY A 244 -45.76 7.63 17.59
N MET A 245 -44.67 7.36 18.31
CA MET A 245 -44.50 6.01 18.86
C MET A 245 -45.37 5.87 20.11
N PRO A 246 -46.37 4.98 20.15
CA PRO A 246 -47.11 4.69 21.38
C PRO A 246 -46.15 4.13 22.44
N GLY A 247 -46.22 4.71 23.65
CA GLY A 247 -45.55 4.18 24.84
C GLY A 247 -46.24 2.96 25.43
#